data_AF-A3IJ86-F1
#
_entry.id   AF-A3IJ86-F1
#
_cell.length_a   1.000
_cell.length_b   1.000
_cell.length_c   1.000
_cell.angle_alpha   90.00
_cell.angle_beta   90.00
_cell.angle_gamma   90.00
#
_symmetry.space_group_name_H-M   'P 1'
#
loop_
_entity.id
_entity.type
_entity.pdbx_description
1 polymer ?
#
loop_
_entity_poly.entity_id
_entity_poly.type
_entity_poly.pdbx_seq_one_letter_code
_entity_poly.pdbx_strand_id
1 'polypeptide(L)'
;MNTDIEQAKMKLDKIINKSRTRFYKPIQIAEVLYHSRVDNNIDTSNKEDYRIKSKLWRDQVTNRLLHQSSTSSSRFQDDIWNDNAMPPEMLKVLDDFNKKNSGIVEKYIYDKFKEKLGVISSIIQIFLVGLSCPNNFQLDNLLSLFRQEAGIKRSIDKCYEIITYSLLETVINQLEAEIEEFPEVTEIIEFYQERQYTEIQLLQMWQ
;
A
#
# COMPACT_ATOMS: atom_id res chain seq x y z
N MET A 1 -7.57 -28.00 17.26
CA MET A 1 -6.73 -27.53 16.14
C MET A 1 -5.29 -27.49 16.63
N ASN A 2 -4.30 -27.65 15.75
CA ASN A 2 -2.90 -27.76 16.17
C ASN A 2 -2.41 -26.39 16.69
N THR A 3 -1.95 -26.29 17.94
CA THR A 3 -1.60 -25.00 18.58
C THR A 3 -0.59 -24.20 17.74
N ASP A 4 0.30 -24.90 17.03
CA ASP A 4 1.33 -24.29 16.21
C ASP A 4 0.78 -23.62 14.94
N ILE A 5 -0.24 -24.21 14.29
CA ILE A 5 -0.84 -23.59 13.10
C ILE A 5 -1.59 -22.31 13.46
N GLU A 6 -2.23 -22.27 14.64
CA GLU A 6 -2.90 -21.08 15.14
C GLU A 6 -1.89 -19.95 15.39
N GLN A 7 -0.76 -20.26 16.03
CA GLN A 7 0.31 -19.28 16.27
C GLN A 7 0.91 -18.77 14.95
N ALA A 8 1.19 -19.67 14.01
CA ALA A 8 1.73 -19.31 12.70
C ALA A 8 0.73 -18.44 11.91
N LYS A 9 -0.56 -18.78 11.95
CA LYS A 9 -1.63 -17.96 11.37
C LYS A 9 -1.72 -16.59 12.03
N MET A 10 -1.65 -16.50 13.35
CA MET A 10 -1.68 -15.21 14.07
C MET A 10 -0.51 -14.31 13.66
N LYS A 11 0.69 -14.86 13.44
CA LYS A 11 1.82 -14.11 12.90
C LYS A 11 1.56 -13.63 11.47
N LEU A 12 1.03 -14.50 10.61
CA LEU A 12 0.66 -14.16 9.24
C LEU A 12 -0.39 -13.04 9.20
N ASP A 13 -1.44 -13.14 10.02
CA ASP A 13 -2.50 -12.12 10.12
C ASP A 13 -1.95 -10.78 10.58
N LYS A 14 -1.02 -10.76 11.55
CA LYS A 14 -0.34 -9.53 11.98
C LYS A 14 0.42 -8.87 10.82
N ILE A 15 1.10 -9.66 9.99
CA ILE A 15 1.82 -9.18 8.80
C ILE A 15 0.83 -8.63 7.77
N ILE A 16 -0.23 -9.36 7.45
CA ILE A 16 -1.28 -8.98 6.51
C ILE A 16 -1.93 -7.65 6.93
N ASN A 17 -2.32 -7.53 8.19
CA ASN A 17 -3.03 -6.36 8.71
C ASN A 17 -2.16 -5.10 8.67
N LYS A 18 -0.85 -5.23 8.92
CA LYS A 18 0.11 -4.12 8.85
C LYS A 18 0.58 -3.80 7.43
N SER A 19 0.27 -4.66 6.46
CA SER A 19 0.77 -4.49 5.09
C SER A 19 0.07 -3.34 4.38
N ARG A 20 0.86 -2.56 3.64
CA ARG A 20 0.36 -1.50 2.73
C ARG A 20 -0.40 -2.10 1.56
N THR A 21 -1.07 -1.26 0.80
CA THR A 21 -1.86 -1.61 -0.40
C THR A 21 -1.14 -2.50 -1.40
N ARG A 22 0.18 -2.33 -1.59
CA ARG A 22 0.99 -3.13 -2.52
C ARG A 22 1.33 -4.55 -2.03
N PHE A 23 1.10 -4.84 -0.75
CA PHE A 23 1.13 -6.19 -0.19
C PHE A 23 2.42 -7.01 -0.38
N TYR A 24 3.56 -6.31 -0.52
CA TYR A 24 4.88 -6.91 -0.80
C TYR A 24 5.27 -8.06 0.16
N LYS A 25 5.26 -7.82 1.48
CA LYS A 25 5.71 -8.82 2.47
C LYS A 25 4.81 -10.07 2.51
N PRO A 26 3.47 -9.96 2.52
CA PRO A 26 2.60 -11.14 2.42
C PRO A 26 2.77 -11.90 1.11
N ILE A 27 2.85 -11.21 -0.04
CA ILE A 27 3.08 -11.87 -1.34
C ILE A 27 4.41 -12.64 -1.30
N GLN A 28 5.45 -12.06 -0.70
CA GLN A 28 6.73 -12.74 -0.52
C GLN A 28 6.61 -14.06 0.25
N ILE A 29 5.74 -14.13 1.26
CA ILE A 29 5.44 -15.39 1.98
C ILE A 29 4.70 -16.35 1.05
N ALA A 30 3.65 -15.89 0.35
CA ALA A 30 2.88 -16.73 -0.57
C ALA A 30 3.78 -17.36 -1.64
N GLU A 31 4.70 -16.60 -2.22
CA GLU A 31 5.60 -17.12 -3.26
C GLU A 31 6.59 -18.15 -2.71
N VAL A 32 7.10 -18.00 -1.49
CA VAL A 32 7.93 -19.04 -0.87
C VAL A 32 7.12 -20.34 -0.69
N LEU A 33 5.87 -20.24 -0.22
CA LEU A 33 5.00 -21.40 -0.05
C LEU A 33 4.66 -22.07 -1.40
N TYR A 34 4.38 -21.27 -2.43
CA TYR A 34 4.12 -21.75 -3.79
C TYR A 34 5.31 -22.52 -4.36
N HIS A 35 6.51 -21.92 -4.34
CA HIS A 35 7.71 -22.56 -4.87
C HIS A 35 8.10 -23.81 -4.06
N SER A 36 7.91 -23.81 -2.75
CA SER A 36 8.13 -25.01 -1.95
C SER A 36 7.13 -26.13 -2.27
N ARG A 37 5.86 -25.79 -2.56
CA ARG A 37 4.81 -26.77 -2.89
C ARG A 37 4.91 -27.31 -4.31
N VAL A 38 5.22 -26.46 -5.29
CA VAL A 38 5.18 -26.80 -6.73
C VAL A 38 6.54 -27.27 -7.24
N ASP A 39 7.60 -26.52 -6.94
CA ASP A 39 8.94 -26.84 -7.45
C ASP A 39 9.71 -27.77 -6.50
N ASN A 40 9.34 -27.76 -5.21
CA ASN A 40 9.96 -28.54 -4.14
C ASN A 40 11.50 -28.39 -4.11
N ASN A 41 11.99 -27.19 -4.42
CA ASN A 41 13.41 -26.88 -4.64
C ASN A 41 14.02 -25.98 -3.55
N ILE A 42 13.29 -25.76 -2.45
CA ILE A 42 13.72 -24.97 -1.30
C ILE A 42 13.31 -25.65 0.00
N ASP A 43 14.15 -25.52 1.01
CA ASP A 43 13.81 -25.87 2.39
C ASP A 43 13.29 -24.62 3.12
N THR A 44 12.01 -24.66 3.53
CA THR A 44 11.37 -23.56 4.27
C THR A 44 11.85 -23.42 5.71
N SER A 45 12.58 -24.41 6.24
CA SER A 45 13.27 -24.31 7.53
C SER A 45 14.62 -23.61 7.42
N ASN A 46 15.21 -23.54 6.23
CA ASN A 46 16.48 -22.86 5.97
C ASN A 46 16.26 -21.50 5.29
N LYS A 47 16.36 -20.42 6.08
CA LYS A 47 16.20 -19.05 5.60
C LYS A 47 17.02 -18.70 4.36
N GLU A 48 18.26 -19.18 4.28
CA GLU A 48 19.18 -18.78 3.21
C GLU A 48 18.78 -19.38 1.85
N ASP A 49 17.98 -20.46 1.83
CA ASP A 49 17.53 -21.09 0.58
C ASP A 49 16.52 -20.23 -0.20
N TYR A 50 15.75 -19.41 0.52
CA TYR A 50 14.63 -18.65 -0.04
C TYR A 50 14.71 -17.14 0.17
N ARG A 51 15.50 -16.62 1.11
CA ARG A 51 15.55 -15.17 1.42
C ARG A 51 15.82 -14.30 0.18
N ILE A 52 16.80 -14.67 -0.63
CA ILE A 52 17.15 -13.91 -1.85
C ILE A 52 16.12 -14.15 -2.96
N LYS A 53 15.79 -15.42 -3.23
CA LYS A 53 14.87 -15.81 -4.32
C LYS A 53 13.46 -15.24 -4.13
N SER A 54 12.97 -15.23 -2.89
CA SER A 54 11.63 -14.74 -2.55
C SER A 54 11.39 -13.27 -2.93
N LYS A 55 12.44 -12.43 -2.92
CA LYS A 55 12.33 -11.05 -3.40
C LYS A 55 12.07 -10.99 -4.90
N LEU A 56 12.78 -11.80 -5.67
CA LEU A 56 12.60 -11.90 -7.11
C LEU A 56 11.19 -12.41 -7.46
N TRP A 57 10.75 -13.49 -6.81
CA TRP A 57 9.42 -14.08 -7.04
C TRP A 57 8.30 -13.08 -6.70
N ARG A 58 8.41 -12.42 -5.55
CA ARG A 58 7.50 -11.34 -5.17
C ARG A 58 7.46 -10.25 -6.23
N ASP A 59 8.62 -9.76 -6.67
CA ASP A 59 8.67 -8.67 -7.64
C ASP A 59 8.12 -9.07 -9.01
N GLN A 60 8.32 -10.32 -9.44
CA GLN A 60 7.68 -10.86 -10.64
C GLN A 60 6.15 -10.81 -10.53
N VAL A 61 5.60 -11.25 -9.41
CA VAL A 61 4.15 -11.18 -9.16
C VAL A 61 3.66 -9.74 -9.09
N THR A 62 4.32 -8.87 -8.32
CA THR A 62 3.85 -7.49 -8.15
C THR A 62 4.03 -6.66 -9.40
N ASN A 63 5.04 -6.92 -10.25
CA ASN A 63 5.11 -6.32 -11.57
C ASN A 63 3.96 -6.77 -12.47
N ARG A 64 3.58 -8.05 -12.42
CA ARG A 64 2.44 -8.55 -13.20
C ARG A 64 1.10 -7.96 -12.74
N LEU A 65 0.90 -7.83 -11.43
CA LEU A 65 -0.40 -7.42 -10.86
C LEU A 65 -0.54 -5.91 -10.68
N LEU A 66 0.56 -5.21 -10.40
CA LEU A 66 0.58 -3.78 -10.02
C LEU A 66 1.53 -2.94 -10.88
N HIS A 67 2.26 -3.54 -11.83
CA HIS A 67 3.31 -2.88 -12.62
C HIS A 67 4.40 -2.22 -11.78
N GLN A 68 4.66 -2.74 -10.58
CA GLN A 68 5.58 -2.14 -9.61
C GLN A 68 6.38 -3.19 -8.83
N SER A 69 7.65 -2.88 -8.57
CA SER A 69 8.56 -3.64 -7.70
C SER A 69 8.84 -2.88 -6.40
N SER A 70 9.31 -3.60 -5.38
CA SER A 70 9.70 -2.96 -4.12
C SER A 70 10.98 -2.12 -4.30
N THR A 71 10.91 -0.83 -3.98
CA THR A 71 12.08 0.08 -3.94
C THR A 71 12.74 0.13 -2.56
N SER A 72 12.20 -0.58 -1.56
CA SER A 72 12.77 -0.59 -0.21
C SER A 72 14.14 -1.30 -0.18
N SER A 73 14.98 -0.96 0.79
CA SER A 73 16.30 -1.60 0.93
C SER A 73 16.20 -3.11 1.15
N SER A 74 17.20 -3.87 0.69
CA SER A 74 17.28 -5.32 0.89
C SER A 74 17.09 -5.73 2.35
N ARG A 75 17.67 -4.97 3.29
CA ARG A 75 17.51 -5.18 4.73
C ARG A 75 16.04 -5.10 5.17
N PHE A 76 15.30 -4.09 4.70
CA PHE A 76 13.89 -3.93 5.06
C PHE A 76 12.98 -5.01 4.46
N GLN A 77 13.32 -5.46 3.24
CA GLN A 77 12.59 -6.53 2.58
C GLN A 77 12.82 -7.87 3.31
N ASP A 78 14.06 -8.17 3.68
CA ASP A 78 14.44 -9.41 4.37
C ASP A 78 13.93 -9.47 5.83
N ASP A 79 13.57 -8.34 6.42
CA ASP A 79 13.04 -8.21 7.78
C ASP A 79 11.74 -9.00 8.02
N ILE A 80 11.05 -9.45 6.97
CA ILE A 80 9.91 -10.36 7.10
C ILE A 80 10.29 -11.71 7.72
N TRP A 81 11.56 -12.13 7.59
CA TRP A 81 12.07 -13.42 8.06
C TRP A 81 12.74 -13.37 9.44
N ASN A 82 12.46 -12.32 10.23
CA ASN A 82 12.96 -12.21 11.60
C ASN A 82 12.01 -12.90 12.60
N ASP A 83 12.49 -13.10 13.83
CA ASP A 83 11.75 -13.82 14.89
C ASP A 83 10.43 -13.14 15.28
N ASN A 84 10.38 -11.81 15.16
CA ASN A 84 9.21 -11.00 15.50
C ASN A 84 8.12 -11.03 14.41
N ALA A 85 8.51 -11.30 13.16
CA ALA A 85 7.63 -11.41 12.01
C ALA A 85 7.36 -12.89 11.71
N MET A 86 7.95 -13.43 10.64
CA MET A 86 7.78 -14.82 10.21
C MET A 86 9.10 -15.60 10.29
N PRO A 87 9.47 -16.15 11.46
CA PRO A 87 10.66 -17.00 11.58
C PRO A 87 10.52 -18.29 10.75
N PRO A 88 11.63 -18.92 10.33
CA PRO A 88 11.61 -20.16 9.53
C PRO A 88 10.79 -21.29 10.15
N GLU A 89 10.82 -21.44 11.48
CA GLU A 89 10.03 -22.44 12.22
C GLU A 89 8.53 -22.27 11.98
N MET A 90 8.03 -21.02 12.05
CA MET A 90 6.61 -20.72 11.81
C MET A 90 6.25 -20.79 10.34
N LEU A 91 7.19 -20.41 9.45
CA LEU A 91 7.01 -20.57 8.01
C LEU A 91 6.88 -22.06 7.63
N LYS A 92 7.68 -22.93 8.23
CA LYS A 92 7.62 -24.38 8.01
C LYS A 92 6.26 -24.96 8.39
N VAL A 93 5.70 -24.52 9.52
CA VAL A 93 4.34 -24.90 9.94
C VAL A 93 3.30 -24.47 8.89
N LEU A 94 3.39 -23.25 8.36
CA LEU A 94 2.52 -22.79 7.28
C LEU A 94 2.72 -23.60 6.00
N ASP A 95 3.96 -23.92 5.64
CA ASP A 95 4.32 -24.69 4.45
C ASP A 95 3.75 -26.11 4.48
N ASP A 96 3.92 -26.81 5.60
CA ASP A 96 3.38 -28.17 5.78
C ASP A 96 1.85 -28.16 5.70
N PHE A 97 1.21 -27.18 6.34
CA PHE A 97 -0.24 -27.02 6.24
C PHE A 97 -0.68 -26.66 4.82
N ASN A 98 0.07 -25.81 4.13
CA ASN A 98 -0.20 -25.37 2.78
C ASN A 98 -0.10 -26.52 1.77
N LYS A 99 0.97 -27.33 1.85
CA LYS A 99 1.17 -28.53 1.03
C LYS A 99 0.07 -29.57 1.28
N LYS A 100 -0.26 -29.83 2.54
CA LYS A 100 -1.33 -30.78 2.92
C LYS A 100 -2.71 -30.38 2.39
N ASN A 101 -2.95 -29.08 2.23
CA ASN A 101 -4.26 -28.53 1.83
C ASN A 101 -4.19 -27.83 0.46
N SER A 102 -3.31 -28.28 -0.44
CA SER A 102 -3.27 -27.86 -1.85
C SER A 102 -3.21 -26.33 -2.06
N GLY A 103 -2.38 -25.62 -1.30
CA GLY A 103 -2.16 -24.19 -1.49
C GLY A 103 -3.11 -23.27 -0.72
N ILE A 104 -3.79 -23.76 0.33
CA ILE A 104 -4.80 -22.98 1.06
C ILE A 104 -4.24 -21.69 1.69
N VAL A 105 -2.97 -21.69 2.11
CA VAL A 105 -2.34 -20.52 2.76
C VAL A 105 -1.98 -19.46 1.71
N GLU A 106 -1.46 -19.88 0.55
CA GLU A 106 -1.23 -19.01 -0.61
C GLU A 106 -2.54 -18.31 -1.00
N LYS A 107 -3.61 -19.10 -1.17
CA LYS A 107 -4.94 -18.60 -1.50
C LYS A 107 -5.43 -17.58 -0.48
N TYR A 108 -5.31 -17.89 0.81
CA TYR A 108 -5.71 -16.98 1.87
C TYR A 108 -5.00 -15.62 1.77
N ILE A 109 -3.68 -15.61 1.52
CA ILE A 109 -2.91 -14.37 1.34
C ILE A 109 -3.44 -13.58 0.13
N TYR A 110 -3.69 -14.25 -1.00
CA TYR A 110 -4.20 -13.59 -2.21
C TYR A 110 -5.65 -13.10 -2.07
N ASP A 111 -6.49 -13.82 -1.34
CA ASP A 111 -7.86 -13.37 -1.02
C ASP A 111 -7.80 -12.09 -0.17
N LYS A 112 -6.90 -12.02 0.83
CA LYS A 112 -6.66 -10.79 1.61
C LYS A 112 -6.07 -9.66 0.79
N PHE A 113 -5.23 -9.96 -0.20
CA PHE A 113 -4.75 -8.95 -1.13
C PHE A 113 -5.89 -8.37 -1.97
N LYS A 114 -6.76 -9.24 -2.51
CA LYS A 114 -7.93 -8.84 -3.29
C LYS A 114 -8.90 -7.97 -2.47
N GLU A 115 -9.18 -8.36 -1.23
CA GLU A 115 -9.97 -7.54 -0.29
C GLU A 115 -9.37 -6.14 -0.14
N LYS A 116 -8.05 -6.04 0.04
CA LYS A 116 -7.35 -4.76 0.20
C LYS A 116 -7.36 -3.90 -1.07
N LEU A 117 -7.31 -4.50 -2.26
CA LEU A 117 -7.49 -3.77 -3.52
C LEU A 117 -8.95 -3.30 -3.71
N GLY A 118 -9.92 -4.05 -3.17
CA GLY A 118 -11.33 -3.65 -3.15
C GLY A 118 -11.54 -2.30 -2.47
N VAL A 119 -10.82 -2.02 -1.38
CA VAL A 119 -10.84 -0.70 -0.70
C VAL A 119 -10.42 0.43 -1.65
N ILE A 120 -9.36 0.23 -2.43
CA ILE A 120 -8.90 1.23 -3.40
C ILE A 120 -9.95 1.42 -4.50
N SER A 121 -10.55 0.33 -4.97
CA SER A 121 -11.63 0.39 -5.94
C SER A 121 -12.82 1.20 -5.41
N SER A 122 -13.22 1.01 -4.16
CA SER A 122 -14.28 1.80 -3.52
C SER A 122 -13.96 3.30 -3.48
N ILE A 123 -12.70 3.68 -3.19
CA ILE A 123 -12.27 5.08 -3.22
C ILE A 123 -12.38 5.65 -4.63
N ILE A 124 -11.90 4.93 -5.64
CA ILE A 124 -12.01 5.35 -7.04
C ILE A 124 -13.47 5.53 -7.44
N GLN A 125 -14.35 4.62 -7.03
CA GLN A 125 -15.78 4.72 -7.31
C GLN A 125 -16.41 5.96 -6.67
N ILE A 126 -16.04 6.31 -5.44
CA ILE A 126 -16.51 7.54 -4.79
C ILE A 126 -16.11 8.78 -5.61
N PHE A 127 -14.87 8.82 -6.11
CA PHE A 127 -14.42 9.91 -6.97
C PHE A 127 -15.17 9.95 -8.31
N LEU A 128 -15.36 8.82 -8.98
CA LEU A 128 -16.08 8.74 -10.26
C LEU A 128 -17.56 9.17 -10.12
N VAL A 129 -18.21 8.77 -9.02
CA VAL A 129 -19.57 9.21 -8.70
C VAL A 129 -19.60 10.71 -8.42
N GLY A 130 -18.64 11.22 -7.65
CA GLY A 130 -18.54 12.67 -7.38
C GLY A 130 -18.32 13.50 -8.64
N LEU A 131 -17.53 13.01 -9.60
CA LEU A 131 -17.33 13.65 -10.90
C LEU A 131 -18.62 13.65 -11.74
N SER A 132 -19.40 12.56 -11.69
CA SER A 132 -20.61 12.42 -12.50
C SER A 132 -21.85 13.07 -11.86
N CYS A 133 -21.85 13.21 -10.53
CA CYS A 133 -22.97 13.72 -9.76
C CYS A 133 -22.45 14.45 -8.50
N PRO A 134 -22.01 15.72 -8.64
CA PRO A 134 -21.35 16.47 -7.56
C PRO A 134 -22.18 16.55 -6.27
N ASN A 135 -23.51 16.66 -6.39
CA ASN A 135 -24.44 16.73 -5.25
C ASN A 135 -24.46 15.44 -4.39
N ASN A 136 -24.00 14.31 -4.94
CA ASN A 136 -23.91 13.04 -4.22
C ASN A 136 -22.52 12.79 -3.62
N PHE A 137 -21.56 13.69 -3.84
CA PHE A 137 -20.23 13.55 -3.28
C PHE A 137 -20.25 13.85 -1.77
N GLN A 138 -19.91 12.85 -0.96
CA GLN A 138 -19.82 13.00 0.50
C GLN A 138 -18.37 12.91 0.94
N LEU A 139 -17.79 14.07 1.27
CA LEU A 139 -16.40 14.18 1.69
C LEU A 139 -16.11 13.36 2.97
N ASP A 140 -17.03 13.34 3.93
CA ASP A 140 -16.86 12.57 5.16
C ASP A 140 -16.73 11.06 4.89
N ASN A 141 -17.50 10.53 3.94
CA ASN A 141 -17.38 9.12 3.55
C ASN A 141 -15.99 8.83 2.98
N LEU A 142 -15.48 9.69 2.10
CA LEU A 142 -14.13 9.59 1.56
C LEU A 142 -13.09 9.62 2.69
N LEU A 143 -13.13 10.62 3.57
CA LEU A 143 -12.18 10.77 4.67
C LEU A 143 -12.25 9.60 5.67
N SER A 144 -13.44 9.05 5.90
CA SER A 144 -13.63 7.89 6.79
C SER A 144 -12.84 6.67 6.30
N LEU A 145 -12.79 6.42 4.98
CA LEU A 145 -12.03 5.32 4.40
C LEU A 145 -10.54 5.49 4.70
N PHE A 146 -9.99 6.70 4.50
CA PHE A 146 -8.58 6.96 4.83
C PHE A 146 -8.31 6.81 6.33
N ARG A 147 -9.22 7.24 7.22
CA ARG A 147 -9.00 7.16 8.68
C ARG A 147 -9.02 5.73 9.22
N GLN A 148 -9.90 4.89 8.68
CA GLN A 148 -10.19 3.55 9.19
C GLN A 148 -9.27 2.47 8.58
N GLU A 149 -8.86 2.64 7.32
CA GLU A 149 -8.11 1.62 6.59
C GLU A 149 -6.60 1.74 6.82
N ALA A 150 -6.05 0.81 7.62
CA ALA A 150 -4.63 0.82 8.01
C ALA A 150 -3.66 0.88 6.81
N GLY A 151 -4.06 0.35 5.65
CA GLY A 151 -3.24 0.33 4.44
C GLY A 151 -3.04 1.69 3.76
N ILE A 152 -3.96 2.63 3.97
CA ILE A 152 -4.00 3.97 3.35
C ILE A 152 -4.02 5.11 4.37
N LYS A 153 -4.13 4.81 5.67
CA LYS A 153 -4.19 5.80 6.75
C LYS A 153 -3.07 6.84 6.74
N ARG A 154 -1.87 6.45 6.32
CA ARG A 154 -0.73 7.38 6.20
C ARG A 154 -0.80 8.31 4.98
N SER A 155 -1.75 8.09 4.07
CA SER A 155 -1.99 8.92 2.89
C SER A 155 -3.10 9.95 3.13
N ILE A 156 -3.65 10.04 4.34
CA ILE A 156 -4.70 11.01 4.65
C ILE A 156 -4.22 12.47 4.51
N ASP A 157 -2.96 12.74 4.84
CA ASP A 157 -2.39 14.09 4.72
C ASP A 157 -2.37 14.54 3.25
N LYS A 158 -2.05 13.62 2.33
CA LYS A 158 -2.14 13.87 0.88
C LYS A 158 -3.58 14.06 0.42
N CYS A 159 -4.55 13.39 1.04
CA CYS A 159 -5.96 13.64 0.75
C CYS A 159 -6.35 15.07 1.15
N TYR A 160 -5.99 15.52 2.36
CA TYR A 160 -6.24 16.89 2.80
C TYR A 160 -5.53 17.94 1.95
N GLU A 161 -4.30 17.67 1.53
CA GLU A 161 -3.53 18.53 0.63
C GLU A 161 -4.30 18.75 -0.68
N ILE A 162 -4.72 17.67 -1.34
CA ILE A 162 -5.52 17.74 -2.58
C ILE A 162 -6.82 18.53 -2.35
N ILE A 163 -7.56 18.22 -1.28
CA ILE A 163 -8.83 18.91 -0.98
C ILE A 163 -8.61 20.42 -0.77
N THR A 164 -7.56 20.79 -0.04
CA THR A 164 -7.25 22.19 0.27
C THR A 164 -6.86 22.94 -1.00
N TYR A 165 -6.00 22.35 -1.85
CA TYR A 165 -5.64 22.93 -3.14
C TYR A 165 -6.86 23.12 -4.03
N SER A 166 -7.70 22.09 -4.20
CA SER A 166 -8.89 22.19 -5.03
C SER A 166 -9.88 23.24 -4.51
N LEU A 167 -10.03 23.37 -3.19
CA LEU A 167 -10.91 24.38 -2.59
C LEU A 167 -10.35 25.80 -2.80
N LEU A 168 -9.05 26.00 -2.60
CA LEU A 168 -8.39 27.29 -2.84
C LEU A 168 -8.49 27.70 -4.31
N GLU A 169 -8.19 26.78 -5.23
CA GLU A 169 -8.32 26.98 -6.67
C GLU A 169 -9.76 27.38 -7.05
N THR A 170 -10.76 26.70 -6.49
CA THR A 170 -12.18 27.03 -6.73
C THR A 170 -12.51 28.44 -6.24
N VAL A 171 -12.03 28.83 -5.05
CA VAL A 171 -12.25 30.17 -4.49
C VAL A 171 -11.57 31.23 -5.34
N ILE A 172 -10.32 31.02 -5.74
CA ILE A 172 -9.58 31.96 -6.60
C ILE A 172 -10.30 32.13 -7.94
N ASN A 173 -10.67 31.03 -8.61
CA ASN A 173 -11.38 31.09 -9.88
C ASN A 173 -12.71 31.83 -9.78
N GLN A 174 -13.44 31.67 -8.67
CA GLN A 174 -14.70 32.39 -8.44
C GLN A 174 -14.45 33.89 -8.19
N LEU A 175 -13.41 34.24 -7.43
CA LEU A 175 -13.04 35.63 -7.15
C LEU A 175 -12.47 36.34 -8.38
N GLU A 176 -11.62 35.70 -9.16
CA GLU A 176 -11.10 36.23 -10.43
C GLU A 176 -12.21 36.42 -11.46
N ALA A 177 -13.23 35.55 -11.46
CA ALA A 177 -14.42 35.74 -12.29
C ALA A 177 -15.31 36.92 -11.85
N GLU A 178 -15.15 37.41 -10.61
CA GLU A 178 -15.92 38.52 -10.04
C GLU A 178 -15.13 39.86 -9.99
N ILE A 179 -13.83 39.85 -10.29
CA ILE A 179 -12.94 41.00 -10.12
C ILE A 179 -12.25 41.34 -11.47
N GLU A 180 -12.60 42.48 -12.09
CA GLU A 180 -11.90 42.99 -13.30
C GLU A 180 -10.48 43.55 -13.01
N GLU A 181 -10.15 43.87 -11.76
CA GLU A 181 -8.80 44.27 -11.31
C GLU A 181 -8.51 43.73 -9.92
N PHE A 182 -7.62 42.73 -9.84
CA PHE A 182 -7.13 42.21 -8.56
C PHE A 182 -6.19 43.25 -7.92
N PRO A 183 -6.37 43.63 -6.64
CA PRO A 183 -5.41 44.50 -5.97
C PRO A 183 -4.04 43.81 -5.95
N GLU A 184 -2.97 44.56 -6.24
CA GLU A 184 -1.62 44.00 -6.32
C GLU A 184 -1.31 43.16 -5.08
N VAL A 185 -1.09 41.88 -5.35
CA VAL A 185 -0.91 40.82 -4.37
C VAL A 185 0.55 40.84 -3.90
N THR A 186 1.07 42.01 -3.53
CA THR A 186 2.49 42.23 -3.25
C THR A 186 2.94 41.40 -2.05
N GLU A 187 2.17 41.36 -0.96
CA GLU A 187 2.52 40.62 0.26
C GLU A 187 2.53 39.09 0.08
N ILE A 188 1.64 38.55 -0.75
CA ILE A 188 1.61 37.11 -1.02
C ILE A 188 2.71 36.76 -2.04
N ILE A 189 2.92 37.56 -3.08
CA ILE A 189 4.03 37.34 -4.03
C ILE A 189 5.38 37.40 -3.29
N GLU A 190 5.55 38.37 -2.39
CA GLU A 190 6.72 38.46 -1.49
C GLU A 190 6.84 37.20 -0.62
N PHE A 191 5.75 36.71 -0.02
CA PHE A 191 5.75 35.46 0.75
C PHE A 191 6.15 34.23 -0.09
N TYR A 192 5.68 34.10 -1.32
CA TYR A 192 6.03 32.99 -2.22
C TYR A 192 7.48 33.08 -2.70
N GLN A 193 7.99 34.30 -2.92
CA GLN A 193 9.38 34.58 -3.31
C GLN A 193 10.37 34.33 -2.14
N GLU A 194 10.05 34.80 -0.93
CA GLU A 194 10.85 34.55 0.29
C GLU A 194 11.03 33.05 0.54
N ARG A 195 10.01 32.26 0.22
CA ARG A 195 10.02 30.79 0.45
C ARG A 195 10.42 29.96 -0.77
N GLN A 196 10.82 30.60 -1.88
CA GLN A 196 11.22 29.96 -3.13
C GLN A 196 10.22 28.92 -3.67
N TYR A 197 8.92 29.12 -3.45
CA TYR A 197 7.89 28.18 -3.91
C TYR A 197 7.60 28.26 -5.41
N THR A 198 8.14 29.26 -6.10
CA THR A 198 7.97 29.46 -7.54
C THR A 198 8.86 28.56 -8.39
N GLU A 199 9.89 27.93 -7.81
CA GLU A 199 10.77 26.98 -8.50
C GLU A 199 10.89 25.67 -7.71
N ILE A 200 9.80 24.91 -7.61
CA ILE A 200 9.91 23.50 -7.24
C ILE A 200 10.44 22.75 -8.47
N GLN A 201 11.73 22.42 -8.47
CA GLN A 201 12.25 21.47 -9.45
C GLN A 201 11.55 20.12 -9.25
N LEU A 202 10.82 19.65 -10.26
CA LEU A 202 10.09 18.36 -10.27
C LEU A 202 10.94 17.16 -9.79
N LEU A 203 12.27 17.25 -9.89
CA LEU A 203 13.22 16.24 -9.41
C LEU A 203 13.30 16.16 -7.87
N GLN A 204 13.01 17.23 -7.13
CA GLN A 204 13.01 17.23 -5.66
C GLN A 204 11.72 16.65 -5.06
N MET A 205 10.64 16.50 -5.85
CA MET A 205 9.38 15.95 -5.36
C MET A 205 9.40 14.42 -5.14
N TRP A 206 10.45 13.73 -5.60
CA TRP A 206 10.53 12.26 -5.59
C TRP A 206 11.73 11.68 -4.80
N GLN A 207 12.35 12.47 -3.93
CA GLN A 207 13.25 11.97 -2.87
C GLN A 207 12.48 11.77 -1.56
#